data_AF-A0A975QMM4-F1
#
_entry.id   AF-A0A975QMM4-F1
#
_cell.length_a   1.000
_cell.length_b   1.000
_cell.length_c   1.000
_cell.angle_alpha   90.00
_cell.angle_beta   90.00
_cell.angle_gamma   90.00
#
_symmetry.space_group_name_H-M   'P 1'
#
loop_
_entity.id
_entity.type
_entity.pdbx_description
1 polymer ?
#
loop_
_entity_poly.entity_id
_entity_poly.type
_entity_poly.pdbx_seq_one_letter_code
_entity_poly.pdbx_strand_id
1 'polypeptide(L)'
;MLETKLILVEGITGTGKSTTAQILRGHIKRCGYEVRLYHEEQANHPIHEWDINNIDEFIDTTLNNWRKFVSKQKESQEVIILETSLLQSTVRILIEMNASDDIIYQYAFDVENIIEELNPVLIYIYKKDVVKSLKEICEERGEEWVKYIASNLEETEYAKKHDVKDFDLFSSIIKKFRTISDYLITQYHMPCISIDVSSVNREEKYNIITKKLNLPPLKRENLINNQYIGKYKNTKLKKECCVVYKEQKFYLQKLIFDEVELIQKEGDFFYIQGESIELEFKRDNEGNVNSFFVHCDFEWEISKTLWEKVI
;
A
#
# COMPACT_ATOMS: atom_id res chain seq x y z
N MET A 1 -22.60 1.88 11.54
CA MET A 1 -21.64 3.01 11.60
C MET A 1 -20.25 2.38 11.57
N LEU A 2 -19.22 3.06 11.06
CA LEU A 2 -17.86 2.54 11.10
C LEU A 2 -17.36 2.59 12.55
N GLU A 3 -17.10 1.43 13.15
CA GLU A 3 -16.79 1.30 14.59
C GLU A 3 -15.28 1.18 14.88
N THR A 4 -14.46 1.15 13.82
CA THR A 4 -13.02 0.98 13.92
C THR A 4 -12.28 2.32 13.76
N LYS A 5 -11.18 2.50 14.50
CA LYS A 5 -10.23 3.61 14.29
C LYS A 5 -8.98 3.18 13.53
N LEU A 6 -8.80 1.89 13.27
CA LEU A 6 -7.61 1.34 12.61
C LEU A 6 -7.99 0.22 11.64
N ILE A 7 -7.68 0.40 10.37
CA ILE A 7 -7.82 -0.61 9.32
C ILE A 7 -6.41 -0.97 8.83
N LEU A 8 -6.08 -2.25 8.86
CA LEU A 8 -4.80 -2.78 8.38
C LEU A 8 -5.04 -3.44 7.03
N VAL A 9 -4.27 -3.08 6.00
CA VAL A 9 -4.38 -3.68 4.66
C VAL A 9 -3.11 -4.46 4.36
N GLU A 10 -3.22 -5.79 4.45
CA GLU A 10 -2.10 -6.71 4.41
C GLU A 10 -2.22 -7.74 3.29
N GLY A 11 -1.11 -8.38 2.94
CA GLY A 11 -1.06 -9.42 1.90
C GLY A 11 0.29 -9.50 1.19
N ILE A 12 0.44 -10.50 0.31
CA ILE A 12 1.67 -10.65 -0.48
C ILE A 12 1.75 -9.60 -1.61
N THR A 13 2.95 -9.35 -2.14
CA THR A 13 3.18 -8.44 -3.28
C THR A 13 2.26 -8.78 -4.45
N GLY A 14 1.80 -7.75 -5.19
CA GLY A 14 0.95 -7.91 -6.38
C GLY A 14 -0.49 -8.36 -6.14
N THR A 15 -1.00 -8.33 -4.90
CA THR A 15 -2.42 -8.63 -4.58
C THR A 15 -3.33 -7.39 -4.63
N GLY A 16 -2.75 -6.21 -4.87
CA GLY A 16 -3.48 -4.93 -4.98
C GLY A 16 -3.81 -4.27 -3.63
N LYS A 17 -2.90 -4.34 -2.66
CA LYS A 17 -3.04 -3.74 -1.31
C LYS A 17 -3.14 -2.23 -1.36
N SER A 18 -2.14 -1.55 -1.94
CA SER A 18 -2.09 -0.10 -2.06
C SER A 18 -3.29 0.45 -2.82
N THR A 19 -3.66 -0.20 -3.93
CA THR A 19 -4.91 0.11 -4.64
C THR A 19 -6.14 -0.04 -3.74
N THR A 20 -6.23 -1.09 -2.92
CA THR A 20 -7.35 -1.31 -1.99
C THR A 20 -7.39 -0.23 -0.93
N ALA A 21 -6.24 0.12 -0.35
CA ALA A 21 -6.11 1.13 0.67
C ALA A 21 -6.50 2.53 0.14
N GLN A 22 -6.01 2.90 -1.05
CA GLN A 22 -6.37 4.15 -1.74
C GLN A 22 -7.88 4.25 -2.02
N ILE A 23 -8.48 3.19 -2.57
CA ILE A 23 -9.92 3.15 -2.89
C ILE A 23 -10.77 3.18 -1.61
N LEU A 24 -10.36 2.43 -0.59
CA LEU A 24 -11.07 2.38 0.68
C LEU A 24 -11.02 3.71 1.41
N ARG A 25 -9.86 4.41 1.41
CA ARG A 25 -9.73 5.77 1.95
C ARG A 25 -10.75 6.71 1.31
N GLY A 26 -10.78 6.77 -0.02
CA GLY A 26 -11.72 7.62 -0.75
C GLY A 26 -13.17 7.29 -0.42
N HIS A 27 -13.51 6.00 -0.31
CA HIS A 27 -14.87 5.57 0.02
C HIS A 27 -15.29 5.91 1.45
N ILE A 28 -14.42 5.68 2.43
CA ILE A 28 -14.65 6.02 3.84
C ILE A 28 -14.85 7.54 3.98
N LYS A 29 -14.03 8.36 3.30
CA LYS A 29 -14.17 9.82 3.27
C LYS A 29 -15.52 10.24 2.69
N ARG A 30 -15.95 9.63 1.58
CA ARG A 30 -17.29 9.87 0.97
C ARG A 30 -18.46 9.44 1.86
N CYS A 31 -18.24 8.51 2.77
CA CYS A 31 -19.23 8.15 3.79
C CYS A 31 -19.28 9.14 4.96
N GLY A 32 -18.48 10.21 4.93
CA GLY A 32 -18.48 11.29 5.90
C GLY A 32 -17.52 11.12 7.08
N TYR A 33 -16.61 10.14 7.03
CA TYR A 33 -15.62 9.92 8.08
C TYR A 33 -14.31 10.66 7.76
N GLU A 34 -13.66 11.18 8.79
CA GLU A 34 -12.25 11.60 8.68
C GLU A 34 -11.37 10.36 8.56
N VAL A 35 -10.50 10.33 7.55
CA VAL A 35 -9.68 9.15 7.25
C VAL A 35 -8.34 9.53 6.64
N ARG A 36 -7.31 8.84 7.11
CA ARG A 36 -5.93 8.97 6.63
C ARG A 36 -5.38 7.62 6.23
N LEU A 37 -4.65 7.62 5.11
CA LEU A 37 -3.86 6.48 4.66
C LEU A 37 -2.39 6.75 4.95
N TYR A 38 -1.71 5.79 5.56
CA TYR A 38 -0.26 5.70 5.55
C TYR A 38 0.15 4.57 4.60
N HIS A 39 0.94 4.93 3.60
CA HIS A 39 1.56 3.99 2.66
C HIS A 39 2.90 3.52 3.24
N GLU A 40 3.35 2.29 2.96
CA GLU A 40 4.56 1.73 3.59
C GLU A 40 5.79 2.60 3.44
N GLU A 41 5.89 3.16 2.26
CA GLU A 41 6.99 3.94 1.74
C GLU A 41 6.95 5.42 2.21
N GLN A 42 5.93 5.86 2.94
CA GLN A 42 5.85 7.26 3.38
C GLN A 42 7.02 7.65 4.31
N ALA A 43 7.68 8.78 4.06
CA ALA A 43 8.90 9.16 4.81
C ALA A 43 8.65 9.39 6.31
N ASN A 44 7.45 9.85 6.68
CA ASN A 44 7.05 10.07 8.08
C ASN A 44 6.05 8.99 8.54
N HIS A 45 6.37 7.72 8.29
CA HIS A 45 5.52 6.60 8.71
C HIS A 45 5.53 6.45 10.24
N PRO A 46 4.37 6.26 10.91
CA PRO A 46 4.30 6.21 12.37
C PRO A 46 4.91 4.94 12.98
N ILE A 47 5.13 3.90 12.18
CA ILE A 47 5.56 2.57 12.64
C ILE A 47 6.93 2.15 12.12
N HIS A 48 7.26 2.46 10.86
CA HIS A 48 8.34 1.77 10.14
C HIS A 48 9.71 2.33 10.47
N GLU A 49 10.69 1.43 10.61
CA GLU A 49 12.10 1.71 10.83
C GLU A 49 12.91 0.77 9.95
N TRP A 50 13.60 1.31 8.95
CA TRP A 50 14.24 0.50 7.89
C TRP A 50 15.72 0.19 8.15
N ASP A 51 16.37 0.97 9.01
CA ASP A 51 17.83 0.92 9.21
C ASP A 51 18.27 0.09 10.43
N ILE A 52 17.37 -0.71 11.00
CA ILE A 52 17.68 -1.56 12.17
C ILE A 52 17.93 -2.98 11.68
N ASN A 53 19.10 -3.54 11.99
CA ASN A 53 19.50 -4.90 11.61
C ASN A 53 19.64 -5.88 12.81
N ASN A 54 19.36 -5.42 14.02
CA ASN A 54 19.29 -6.24 15.23
C ASN A 54 17.82 -6.56 15.57
N ILE A 55 17.51 -7.83 15.83
CA ILE A 55 16.14 -8.29 16.09
C ILE A 55 15.54 -7.65 17.34
N ASP A 56 16.28 -7.62 18.45
CA ASP A 56 15.78 -7.10 19.73
C ASP A 56 15.53 -5.58 19.63
N GLU A 57 16.47 -4.84 19.03
CA GLU A 57 16.32 -3.40 18.77
C GLU A 57 15.15 -3.10 17.84
N PHE A 58 14.94 -3.92 16.80
CA PHE A 58 13.82 -3.76 15.87
C PHE A 58 12.47 -3.97 16.57
N ILE A 59 12.37 -5.02 17.38
CA ILE A 59 11.17 -5.33 18.17
C ILE A 59 10.88 -4.20 19.15
N ASP A 60 11.86 -3.81 19.97
CA ASP A 60 11.67 -2.77 20.98
C ASP A 60 11.26 -1.44 20.33
N THR A 61 11.93 -1.05 19.24
CA THR A 61 11.66 0.21 18.55
C THR A 61 10.28 0.20 17.91
N THR A 62 9.93 -0.84 17.16
CA THR A 62 8.65 -0.89 16.46
C THR A 62 7.47 -1.06 17.44
N LEU A 63 7.60 -1.85 18.52
CA LEU A 63 6.59 -1.92 19.57
C LEU A 63 6.40 -0.56 20.27
N ASN A 64 7.47 0.19 20.52
CA ASN A 64 7.37 1.54 21.05
C ASN A 64 6.66 2.50 20.07
N ASN A 65 6.95 2.38 18.77
CA ASN A 65 6.27 3.16 17.74
C ASN A 65 4.77 2.84 17.66
N TRP A 66 4.38 1.57 17.75
CA TRP A 66 2.97 1.18 17.89
C TRP A 66 2.30 1.80 19.12
N ARG A 67 2.94 1.74 20.29
CA ARG A 67 2.39 2.35 21.53
C ARG A 67 2.20 3.86 21.38
N LYS A 68 3.17 4.56 20.81
CA LYS A 68 3.07 6.02 20.53
C LYS A 68 1.95 6.32 19.55
N PHE A 69 1.87 5.55 18.46
CA PHE A 69 0.81 5.67 17.46
C PHE A 69 -0.57 5.52 18.09
N VAL A 70 -0.78 4.45 18.86
CA VAL A 70 -2.06 4.18 19.53
C VAL A 70 -2.39 5.28 20.54
N SER A 71 -1.43 5.71 21.37
CA SER A 71 -1.64 6.80 22.33
C SER A 71 -2.13 8.07 21.65
N LYS A 72 -1.56 8.43 20.49
CA LYS A 72 -2.00 9.58 19.69
C LYS A 72 -3.38 9.35 19.07
N GLN A 73 -3.64 8.14 18.57
CA GLN A 73 -4.87 7.85 17.84
C GLN A 73 -6.11 7.75 18.73
N LYS A 74 -5.95 7.43 20.01
CA LYS A 74 -7.04 7.45 21.01
C LYS A 74 -7.79 8.76 21.04
N GLU A 75 -7.05 9.86 21.03
CA GLU A 75 -7.58 11.23 21.15
C GLU A 75 -8.22 11.72 19.84
N SER A 76 -7.93 11.04 18.73
CA SER A 76 -8.44 11.40 17.40
C SER A 76 -9.78 10.72 17.09
N GLN A 77 -10.57 11.38 16.25
CA GLN A 77 -11.77 10.80 15.61
C GLN A 77 -11.48 10.31 14.18
N GLU A 78 -10.25 10.51 13.70
CA GLU A 78 -9.79 10.05 12.38
C GLU A 78 -9.74 8.51 12.35
N VAL A 79 -10.10 7.91 11.23
CA VAL A 79 -9.84 6.50 10.95
C VAL A 79 -8.49 6.39 10.25
N ILE A 80 -7.61 5.53 10.74
CA ILE A 80 -6.32 5.29 10.10
C ILE A 80 -6.40 4.02 9.26
N ILE A 81 -5.93 4.10 8.03
CA ILE A 81 -5.61 2.95 7.19
C ILE A 81 -4.09 2.85 7.16
N LEU A 82 -3.55 1.74 7.67
CA LEU A 82 -2.13 1.40 7.51
C LEU A 82 -2.01 0.34 6.43
N GLU A 83 -1.23 0.64 5.40
CA GLU A 83 -0.84 -0.35 4.40
C GLU A 83 0.44 -1.07 4.86
N THR A 84 0.43 -2.40 4.80
CA THR A 84 1.61 -3.27 4.96
C THR A 84 2.38 -3.17 6.28
N SER A 85 1.85 -2.52 7.31
CA SER A 85 2.59 -2.29 8.55
C SER A 85 2.61 -3.44 9.57
N LEU A 86 1.54 -4.25 9.65
CA LEU A 86 1.42 -5.35 10.63
C LEU A 86 2.16 -6.61 10.17
N LEU A 87 2.15 -6.93 8.87
CA LEU A 87 2.73 -8.17 8.36
C LEU A 87 3.92 -7.90 7.44
N GLN A 88 3.75 -7.18 6.33
CA GLN A 88 4.80 -7.11 5.30
C GLN A 88 6.02 -6.25 5.71
N SER A 89 5.83 -5.17 6.47
CA SER A 89 6.93 -4.26 6.87
C SER A 89 7.43 -4.53 8.29
N THR A 90 6.97 -5.61 8.92
CA THR A 90 7.44 -6.02 10.27
C THR A 90 7.68 -7.52 10.32
N VAL A 91 6.64 -8.35 10.20
CA VAL A 91 6.78 -9.83 10.20
C VAL A 91 7.71 -10.32 9.08
N ARG A 92 7.60 -9.81 7.84
CA ARG A 92 8.53 -10.17 6.76
C ARG A 92 9.96 -9.73 7.07
N ILE A 93 10.17 -8.55 7.66
CA ILE A 93 11.50 -8.06 8.03
C ILE A 93 12.12 -8.98 9.08
N LEU A 94 11.35 -9.39 10.10
CA LEU A 94 11.83 -10.37 11.08
C LEU A 94 12.18 -11.73 10.45
N ILE A 95 11.44 -12.16 9.41
CA ILE A 95 11.80 -13.33 8.62
C ILE A 95 13.14 -13.11 7.90
N GLU A 96 13.34 -11.97 7.25
CA GLU A 96 14.58 -11.60 6.54
C GLU A 96 15.78 -11.47 7.50
N MET A 97 15.55 -11.04 8.73
CA MET A 97 16.53 -11.06 9.83
C MET A 97 16.81 -12.46 10.38
N ASN A 98 16.13 -13.49 9.86
CA ASN A 98 16.23 -14.87 10.32
C ASN A 98 15.83 -15.07 11.79
N ALA A 99 14.81 -14.32 12.26
CA ALA A 99 14.21 -14.56 13.57
C ALA A 99 13.50 -15.92 13.64
N SER A 100 13.40 -16.49 14.85
CA SER A 100 12.61 -17.71 15.05
C SER A 100 11.12 -17.43 14.94
N ASP A 101 10.34 -18.45 14.59
CA ASP A 101 8.90 -18.32 14.46
C ASP A 101 8.25 -17.88 15.79
N ASP A 102 8.75 -18.36 16.94
CA ASP A 102 8.28 -17.95 18.28
C ASP A 102 8.44 -16.45 18.52
N ILE A 103 9.59 -15.86 18.12
CA ILE A 103 9.84 -14.42 18.24
C ILE A 103 8.86 -13.65 17.34
N ILE A 104 8.68 -14.12 16.11
CA ILE A 104 7.78 -13.48 15.14
C ILE A 104 6.33 -13.50 15.64
N TYR A 105 5.88 -14.65 16.17
CA TYR A 105 4.53 -14.78 16.72
C TYR A 105 4.34 -13.90 17.95
N GLN A 106 5.29 -13.91 18.89
CA GLN A 106 5.21 -13.06 20.07
C GLN A 106 5.12 -11.58 19.71
N TYR A 107 5.97 -11.11 18.78
CA TYR A 107 5.91 -9.75 18.27
C TYR A 107 4.52 -9.40 17.70
N ALA A 108 3.99 -10.26 16.83
CA ALA A 108 2.71 -10.04 16.19
C ALA A 108 1.54 -9.98 17.20
N PHE A 109 1.55 -10.85 18.22
CA PHE A 109 0.56 -10.83 19.30
C PHE A 109 0.71 -9.61 20.21
N ASP A 110 1.95 -9.17 20.49
CA ASP A 110 2.19 -7.94 21.24
C ASP A 110 1.63 -6.72 20.49
N VAL A 111 1.80 -6.67 19.17
CA VAL A 111 1.19 -5.63 18.34
C VAL A 111 -0.34 -5.69 18.43
N GLU A 112 -0.97 -6.86 18.25
CA GLU A 112 -2.43 -7.03 18.39
C GLU A 112 -2.94 -6.47 19.73
N ASN A 113 -2.29 -6.83 20.83
CA ASN A 113 -2.65 -6.36 22.16
C ASN A 113 -2.51 -4.82 22.29
N ILE A 114 -1.47 -4.23 21.70
CA ILE A 114 -1.26 -2.78 21.71
C ILE A 114 -2.38 -2.06 20.94
N ILE A 115 -2.80 -2.60 19.80
CA ILE A 115 -3.77 -1.93 18.92
C ILE A 115 -5.23 -2.24 19.25
N GLU A 116 -5.51 -3.19 20.14
CA GLU A 116 -6.85 -3.67 20.50
C GLU A 116 -7.83 -2.53 20.79
N GLU A 117 -7.37 -1.53 21.53
CA GLU A 117 -8.17 -0.36 21.94
C GLU A 117 -8.56 0.60 20.80
N LEU A 118 -7.98 0.44 19.61
CA LEU A 118 -8.43 1.12 18.39
C LEU A 118 -9.54 0.35 17.64
N ASN A 119 -9.98 -0.78 18.19
CA ASN A 119 -10.93 -1.71 17.58
C ASN A 119 -10.52 -2.05 16.14
N PRO A 120 -9.33 -2.65 15.93
CA PRO A 120 -8.72 -2.77 14.62
C PRO A 120 -9.48 -3.76 13.72
N VAL A 121 -9.44 -3.54 12.41
CA VAL A 121 -9.91 -4.51 11.42
C VAL A 121 -8.78 -4.83 10.45
N LEU A 122 -8.44 -6.11 10.33
CA LEU A 122 -7.47 -6.60 9.37
C LEU A 122 -8.17 -6.97 8.05
N ILE A 123 -7.69 -6.41 6.94
CA ILE A 123 -8.04 -6.83 5.58
C ILE A 123 -6.84 -7.58 5.03
N TYR A 124 -6.98 -8.90 4.89
CA TYR A 124 -5.92 -9.76 4.38
C TYR A 124 -6.22 -10.21 2.94
N ILE A 125 -5.39 -9.77 2.00
CA ILE A 125 -5.59 -9.99 0.57
C ILE A 125 -4.55 -10.99 0.07
N TYR A 126 -5.01 -12.05 -0.58
CA TYR A 126 -4.11 -13.11 -1.02
C TYR A 126 -4.52 -13.80 -2.30
N LYS A 127 -3.55 -14.51 -2.90
CA LYS A 127 -3.75 -15.47 -3.99
C LYS A 127 -3.37 -16.86 -3.47
N LYS A 128 -4.14 -17.88 -3.84
CA LYS A 128 -3.90 -19.27 -3.37
C LYS A 128 -2.55 -19.83 -3.79
N ASP A 129 -2.16 -19.62 -5.05
CA ASP A 129 -0.90 -20.13 -5.58
C ASP A 129 0.17 -19.03 -5.52
N VAL A 130 0.95 -19.04 -4.43
CA VAL A 130 2.02 -18.07 -4.19
C VAL A 130 3.06 -18.10 -5.30
N VAL A 131 3.52 -19.29 -5.71
CA VAL A 131 4.61 -19.42 -6.70
C VAL A 131 4.17 -18.87 -8.05
N LYS A 132 2.97 -19.26 -8.50
CA LYS A 132 2.41 -18.73 -9.74
C LYS A 132 2.27 -17.20 -9.66
N SER A 133 1.76 -16.69 -8.54
CA SER A 133 1.59 -15.24 -8.34
C SER A 133 2.91 -14.48 -8.42
N LEU A 134 3.99 -15.02 -7.85
CA LEU A 134 5.31 -14.40 -7.93
C LEU A 134 5.85 -14.39 -9.35
N LYS A 135 5.66 -15.47 -10.12
CA LYS A 135 6.06 -15.51 -11.53
C LYS A 135 5.32 -14.46 -12.36
N GLU A 136 4.00 -14.34 -12.20
CA GLU A 136 3.19 -13.31 -12.86
C GLU A 136 3.71 -11.90 -12.56
N ILE A 137 4.07 -11.62 -11.30
CA ILE A 137 4.60 -10.31 -10.88
C ILE A 137 5.99 -10.05 -11.48
N CYS A 138 6.87 -11.05 -11.49
CA CYS A 138 8.18 -10.93 -12.12
C CYS A 138 8.06 -10.64 -13.63
N GLU A 139 7.12 -11.29 -14.32
CA GLU A 139 6.83 -11.05 -15.73
C GLU A 139 6.26 -9.64 -15.96
N GLU A 140 5.34 -9.18 -15.09
CA GLU A 140 4.72 -7.86 -15.17
C GLU A 140 5.71 -6.72 -14.89
N ARG A 141 6.58 -6.87 -13.88
CA ARG A 141 7.53 -5.83 -13.44
C ARG A 141 8.85 -5.84 -14.21
N GLY A 142 9.17 -6.94 -14.89
CA GLY A 142 10.33 -7.06 -15.77
C GLY A 142 11.66 -7.35 -15.05
N GLU A 143 12.70 -7.61 -15.85
CA GLU A 143 14.00 -8.11 -15.36
C GLU A 143 14.71 -7.19 -14.38
N GLU A 144 14.65 -5.87 -14.58
CA GLU A 144 15.32 -4.89 -13.71
C GLU A 144 14.75 -4.92 -12.29
N TRP A 145 13.42 -5.04 -12.16
CA TRP A 145 12.78 -5.19 -10.85
C TRP A 145 13.17 -6.52 -10.20
N VAL A 146 13.23 -7.61 -10.97
CA VAL A 146 13.66 -8.92 -10.45
C VAL A 146 15.09 -8.87 -9.93
N LYS A 147 16.02 -8.24 -10.66
CA LYS A 147 17.41 -8.04 -10.21
C LYS A 147 17.50 -7.23 -8.92
N TYR A 148 16.73 -6.14 -8.84
CA TYR A 148 16.66 -5.30 -7.64
C TYR A 148 16.18 -6.09 -6.41
N ILE A 149 15.13 -6.90 -6.55
CA ILE A 149 14.65 -7.76 -5.46
C ILE A 149 15.71 -8.80 -5.10
N ALA A 150 16.31 -9.47 -6.07
CA ALA A 150 17.34 -10.47 -5.82
C ALA A 150 18.53 -9.85 -5.03
N SER A 151 19.05 -8.71 -5.46
CA SER A 151 20.17 -8.05 -4.78
C SER A 151 19.85 -7.64 -3.34
N ASN A 152 18.62 -7.19 -3.08
CA ASN A 152 18.22 -6.79 -1.72
C ASN A 152 18.05 -8.01 -0.81
N LEU A 153 17.55 -9.12 -1.34
CA LEU A 153 17.30 -10.33 -0.54
C LEU A 153 18.58 -11.11 -0.25
N GLU A 154 19.56 -11.12 -1.18
CA GLU A 154 20.82 -11.84 -1.00
C GLU A 154 21.64 -11.35 0.21
N GLU A 155 21.50 -10.08 0.59
CA GLU A 155 22.21 -9.48 1.73
C GLU A 155 21.56 -9.80 3.09
N THR A 156 20.37 -10.40 3.09
CA THR A 156 19.63 -10.71 4.32
C THR A 156 20.26 -11.84 5.13
N GLU A 157 20.07 -11.83 6.45
CA GLU A 157 20.53 -12.92 7.33
C GLU A 157 19.83 -14.25 7.01
N TYR A 158 18.58 -14.18 6.54
CA TYR A 158 17.84 -15.36 6.06
C TYR A 158 18.56 -16.01 4.88
N ALA A 159 18.95 -15.22 3.87
CA ALA A 159 19.70 -15.72 2.71
C ALA A 159 21.06 -16.33 3.10
N LYS A 160 21.77 -15.72 4.06
CA LYS A 160 23.06 -16.25 4.53
C LYS A 160 22.94 -17.59 5.26
N LYS A 161 21.78 -17.88 5.86
CA LYS A 161 21.51 -19.11 6.62
C LYS A 161 20.84 -20.21 5.80
N HIS A 162 20.28 -19.88 4.64
CA HIS A 162 19.61 -20.82 3.75
C HIS A 162 20.35 -20.87 2.42
N ASP A 163 20.78 -22.06 1.98
CA ASP A 163 21.52 -22.24 0.73
C ASP A 163 20.59 -22.17 -0.51
N VAL A 164 19.90 -21.03 -0.67
CA VAL A 164 18.96 -20.73 -1.75
C VAL A 164 19.25 -19.33 -2.31
N LYS A 165 19.07 -19.14 -3.62
CA LYS A 165 19.42 -17.90 -4.33
C LYS A 165 18.32 -17.47 -5.29
N ASP A 166 18.45 -16.24 -5.81
CA ASP A 166 17.63 -15.70 -6.89
C ASP A 166 16.11 -15.85 -6.61
N PHE A 167 15.36 -16.34 -7.61
CA PHE A 167 13.92 -16.57 -7.51
C PHE A 167 13.55 -17.59 -6.42
N ASP A 168 14.39 -18.60 -6.16
CA ASP A 168 14.10 -19.60 -5.13
C ASP A 168 14.24 -19.00 -3.73
N LEU A 169 15.21 -18.11 -3.50
CA LEU A 169 15.31 -17.31 -2.28
C LEU A 169 14.06 -16.45 -2.10
N PHE A 170 13.69 -15.66 -3.11
CA PHE A 170 12.48 -14.83 -3.07
C PHE A 170 11.21 -15.64 -2.79
N SER A 171 11.03 -16.74 -3.53
CA SER A 171 9.92 -17.68 -3.36
C SER A 171 9.90 -18.29 -1.97
N SER A 172 11.05 -18.63 -1.39
CA SER A 172 11.14 -19.21 -0.04
C SER A 172 10.72 -18.22 1.04
N ILE A 173 11.17 -16.96 0.97
CA ILE A 173 10.81 -15.91 1.93
C ILE A 173 9.31 -15.63 1.86
N ILE A 174 8.76 -15.46 0.66
CA ILE A 174 7.32 -15.19 0.51
C ILE A 174 6.46 -16.39 0.92
N LYS A 175 6.91 -17.63 0.67
CA LYS A 175 6.23 -18.83 1.20
C LYS A 175 6.27 -18.87 2.72
N LYS A 176 7.41 -18.58 3.35
CA LYS A 176 7.51 -18.52 4.81
C LYS A 176 6.61 -17.41 5.37
N PHE A 177 6.65 -16.23 4.76
CA PHE A 177 5.76 -15.11 5.09
C PHE A 177 4.29 -15.49 4.97
N ARG A 178 3.91 -16.20 3.90
CA ARG A 178 2.55 -16.71 3.71
C ARG A 178 2.15 -17.66 4.82
N THR A 179 2.98 -18.66 5.15
CA THR A 179 2.69 -19.65 6.20
C THR A 179 2.50 -18.98 7.56
N ILE A 180 3.41 -18.08 7.93
CA ILE A 180 3.35 -17.33 9.19
C ILE A 180 2.11 -16.43 9.22
N SER A 181 1.82 -15.71 8.14
CA SER A 181 0.62 -14.85 8.04
C SER A 181 -0.67 -15.66 8.19
N ASP A 182 -0.78 -16.80 7.51
CA ASP A 182 -1.96 -17.67 7.60
C ASP A 182 -2.16 -18.20 9.01
N TYR A 183 -1.08 -18.59 9.70
CA TYR A 183 -1.15 -18.96 11.11
C TYR A 183 -1.65 -17.80 11.97
N LEU A 184 -0.99 -16.65 11.91
CA LEU A 184 -1.33 -15.47 12.71
C LEU A 184 -2.80 -15.07 12.54
N ILE A 185 -3.31 -15.06 11.31
CA ILE A 185 -4.71 -14.71 11.01
C ILE A 185 -5.71 -15.65 11.67
N THR A 186 -5.35 -16.93 11.86
CA THR A 186 -6.22 -17.88 12.58
C THR A 186 -6.17 -17.70 14.09
N GLN A 187 -5.13 -17.04 14.62
CA GLN A 187 -4.92 -16.83 16.05
C GLN A 187 -5.38 -15.45 16.53
N TYR A 188 -5.37 -14.45 15.66
CA TYR A 188 -5.79 -13.09 16.00
C TYR A 188 -7.25 -13.04 16.51
N HIS A 189 -7.45 -12.25 17.56
CA HIS A 189 -8.75 -11.91 18.12
C HIS A 189 -9.43 -10.77 17.37
N MET A 190 -8.65 -9.89 16.70
CA MET A 190 -9.20 -8.80 15.90
C MET A 190 -9.99 -9.34 14.69
N PRO A 191 -11.07 -8.65 14.28
CA PRO A 191 -11.79 -9.01 13.07
C PRO A 191 -10.89 -9.05 11.83
N CYS A 192 -10.86 -10.20 11.14
CA CYS A 192 -10.14 -10.37 9.87
C CYS A 192 -11.09 -10.59 8.69
N ILE A 193 -10.86 -9.82 7.61
CA ILE A 193 -11.52 -9.93 6.31
C ILE A 193 -10.52 -10.54 5.33
N SER A 194 -10.48 -11.86 5.26
CA SER A 194 -9.60 -12.60 4.35
C SER A 194 -10.21 -12.72 2.95
N ILE A 195 -9.47 -12.34 1.91
CA ILE A 195 -9.96 -12.29 0.52
C ILE A 195 -8.99 -12.97 -0.43
N ASP A 196 -9.44 -14.08 -1.03
CA ASP A 196 -8.76 -14.75 -2.13
C ASP A 196 -9.08 -14.05 -3.47
N VAL A 197 -8.20 -13.16 -3.92
CA VAL A 197 -8.37 -12.42 -5.18
C VAL A 197 -8.19 -13.28 -6.43
N SER A 198 -7.83 -14.56 -6.29
CA SER A 198 -7.92 -15.52 -7.39
C SER A 198 -9.34 -16.05 -7.59
N SER A 199 -10.25 -15.84 -6.63
CA SER A 199 -11.60 -16.42 -6.62
C SER A 199 -12.74 -15.40 -6.71
N VAL A 200 -12.43 -14.11 -6.56
CA VAL A 200 -13.43 -13.04 -6.58
C VAL A 200 -13.04 -11.97 -7.59
N ASN A 201 -14.04 -11.36 -8.22
CA ASN A 201 -13.81 -10.19 -9.05
C ASN A 201 -13.67 -8.91 -8.19
N ARG A 202 -13.33 -7.80 -8.84
CA ARG A 202 -13.12 -6.51 -8.16
C ARG A 202 -14.36 -6.02 -7.41
N GLU A 203 -15.55 -6.19 -7.97
CA GLU A 203 -16.80 -5.74 -7.36
C GLU A 203 -17.14 -6.55 -6.11
N GLU A 204 -17.05 -7.88 -6.22
CA GLU A 204 -17.23 -8.80 -5.10
C GLU A 204 -16.26 -8.52 -3.95
N LYS A 205 -14.97 -8.30 -4.26
CA LYS A 205 -13.96 -7.91 -3.27
C LYS A 205 -14.41 -6.69 -2.45
N TYR A 206 -14.79 -5.61 -3.11
CA TYR A 206 -15.19 -4.38 -2.40
C TYR A 206 -16.55 -4.51 -1.71
N ASN A 207 -17.47 -5.32 -2.23
CA ASN A 207 -18.73 -5.62 -1.55
C ASN A 207 -18.49 -6.40 -0.24
N ILE A 208 -17.57 -7.37 -0.23
CA ILE A 208 -17.17 -8.09 0.98
C ILE A 208 -16.57 -7.12 2.00
N ILE A 209 -15.60 -6.29 1.59
CA ILE A 209 -14.92 -5.33 2.47
C ILE A 209 -15.92 -4.35 3.08
N THR A 210 -16.71 -3.66 2.23
CA THR A 210 -17.65 -2.64 2.71
C THR A 210 -18.72 -3.21 3.63
N LYS A 211 -19.27 -4.40 3.30
CA LYS A 211 -20.24 -5.09 4.16
C LYS A 211 -19.65 -5.40 5.53
N LYS A 212 -18.42 -5.93 5.59
CA LYS A 212 -17.76 -6.28 6.85
C LYS A 212 -17.36 -5.07 7.68
N LEU A 213 -17.08 -3.94 7.03
CA LEU A 213 -16.83 -2.65 7.70
C LEU A 213 -18.12 -1.87 8.04
N ASN A 214 -19.31 -2.45 7.81
CA ASN A 214 -20.60 -1.77 7.99
C ASN A 214 -20.70 -0.44 7.23
N LEU A 215 -20.09 -0.40 6.04
CA LEU A 215 -20.14 0.72 5.09
C LEU A 215 -21.16 0.41 3.97
N PRO A 216 -21.77 1.43 3.36
CA PRO A 216 -22.56 1.22 2.15
C PRO A 216 -21.68 0.64 1.02
N PRO A 217 -22.28 -0.03 0.02
CA PRO A 217 -21.56 -0.53 -1.14
C PRO A 217 -20.68 0.55 -1.78
N LEU A 218 -19.53 0.12 -2.33
CA LEU A 218 -18.55 1.03 -2.94
C LEU A 218 -19.23 1.89 -4.02
N LYS A 219 -19.29 3.20 -3.81
CA LYS A 219 -19.76 4.14 -4.83
C LYS A 219 -18.58 4.50 -5.73
N ARG A 220 -18.68 4.19 -7.03
CA ARG A 220 -17.76 4.72 -8.02
C ARG A 220 -18.14 6.16 -8.34
N GLU A 221 -17.15 7.04 -8.39
CA GLU A 221 -17.35 8.37 -8.96
C GLU A 221 -17.33 8.28 -10.48
N ASN A 222 -18.30 8.95 -11.10
CA ASN A 222 -18.21 9.30 -12.51
C ASN A 222 -17.64 10.71 -12.58
N LEU A 223 -16.31 10.83 -12.57
CA LEU A 223 -15.66 12.11 -12.81
C LEU A 223 -15.74 12.44 -14.30
N ILE A 224 -16.80 13.14 -14.70
CA ILE A 224 -16.99 13.61 -16.08
C ILE A 224 -16.28 14.96 -16.27
N ASN A 225 -15.15 15.21 -15.59
CA ASN A 225 -14.44 16.48 -15.71
C ASN A 225 -13.27 16.35 -16.69
N ASN A 226 -13.50 16.79 -17.92
CA ASN A 226 -12.48 16.77 -18.98
C ASN A 226 -11.30 17.74 -18.73
N GLN A 227 -11.34 18.56 -17.69
CA GLN A 227 -10.30 19.56 -17.42
C GLN A 227 -8.92 18.93 -17.13
N TYR A 228 -8.87 17.74 -16.54
CA TYR A 228 -7.61 17.04 -16.27
C TYR A 228 -7.02 16.41 -17.55
N ILE A 229 -7.84 16.13 -18.56
CA ILE A 229 -7.42 15.48 -19.81
C ILE A 229 -6.51 16.44 -20.58
N GLY A 230 -5.38 15.93 -21.04
CA GLY A 230 -4.46 16.71 -21.85
C GLY A 230 -3.06 16.15 -21.88
N LYS A 231 -2.20 16.85 -22.62
CA LYS A 231 -0.78 16.56 -22.68
C LYS A 231 -0.05 17.47 -21.70
N TYR A 232 0.88 16.89 -20.93
CA TYR A 232 1.67 17.59 -19.94
C TYR A 232 3.16 17.41 -20.22
N LYS A 233 3.94 18.46 -19.99
CA LYS A 233 5.37 18.47 -20.26
C LYS A 233 6.17 18.98 -19.07
N ASN A 234 7.30 18.34 -18.83
CA ASN A 234 8.33 18.86 -17.95
C ASN A 234 9.55 19.26 -18.78
N THR A 235 9.80 20.56 -18.89
CA THR A 235 10.88 21.11 -19.71
C THR A 235 12.28 20.76 -19.16
N LYS A 236 12.42 20.67 -17.83
CA LYS A 236 13.70 20.35 -17.17
C LYS A 236 14.11 18.89 -17.42
N LEU A 237 13.16 17.97 -17.27
CA LEU A 237 13.38 16.54 -17.50
C LEU A 237 13.33 16.16 -18.99
N LYS A 238 12.85 17.07 -19.86
CA LYS A 238 12.60 16.82 -21.29
C LYS A 238 11.66 15.63 -21.52
N LYS A 239 10.69 15.44 -20.62
CA LYS A 239 9.70 14.37 -20.65
C LYS A 239 8.29 14.93 -20.89
N GLU A 240 7.43 14.09 -21.41
CA GLU A 240 6.01 14.37 -21.62
C GLU A 240 5.16 13.17 -21.20
N CYS A 241 3.96 13.46 -20.71
CA CYS A 241 2.97 12.45 -20.36
C CYS A 241 1.57 12.94 -20.78
N CYS A 242 0.61 12.02 -20.77
CA CYS A 242 -0.77 12.34 -21.12
C CYS A 242 -1.71 11.87 -20.00
N VAL A 243 -2.67 12.71 -19.65
CA VAL A 243 -3.83 12.29 -18.88
C VAL A 243 -4.96 12.06 -19.86
N VAL A 244 -5.52 10.85 -19.88
CA VAL A 244 -6.61 10.46 -20.76
C VAL A 244 -7.80 9.95 -19.93
N TYR A 245 -8.99 10.02 -20.48
CA TYR A 245 -10.19 9.48 -19.86
C TYR A 245 -10.77 8.37 -20.74
N LYS A 246 -10.90 7.17 -20.19
CA LYS A 246 -11.50 6.00 -20.86
C LYS A 246 -12.17 5.12 -19.83
N GLU A 247 -13.24 4.43 -20.23
CA GLU A 247 -13.98 3.50 -19.37
C GLU A 247 -14.38 4.09 -17.99
N GLN A 248 -14.76 5.38 -18.00
CA GLN A 248 -15.14 6.15 -16.81
C GLN A 248 -14.02 6.37 -15.78
N LYS A 249 -12.75 6.32 -16.22
CA LYS A 249 -11.57 6.50 -15.37
C LYS A 249 -10.52 7.36 -16.05
N PHE A 250 -9.73 8.04 -15.23
CA PHE A 250 -8.53 8.71 -15.70
C PHE A 250 -7.34 7.76 -15.71
N TYR A 251 -6.51 7.90 -16.72
CA TYR A 251 -5.26 7.19 -16.85
C TYR A 251 -4.14 8.19 -17.15
N LEU A 252 -3.00 7.96 -16.53
CA LEU A 252 -1.76 8.64 -16.81
C LEU A 252 -0.88 7.76 -17.68
N GLN A 253 -0.42 8.28 -18.80
CA GLN A 253 0.39 7.57 -19.77
C GLN A 253 1.80 8.16 -19.85
N LYS A 254 2.80 7.29 -19.93
CA LYS A 254 4.21 7.63 -20.21
C LYS A 254 4.90 8.52 -19.17
N LEU A 255 4.40 8.56 -17.93
CA LEU A 255 5.12 9.23 -16.84
C LEU A 255 6.16 8.29 -16.20
N ILE A 256 5.68 7.17 -15.66
CA ILE A 256 6.47 6.11 -15.01
C ILE A 256 6.20 4.81 -15.76
N PHE A 257 4.93 4.46 -15.84
CA PHE A 257 4.42 3.31 -16.57
C PHE A 257 3.90 3.75 -17.93
N ASP A 258 3.76 2.80 -18.86
CA ASP A 258 3.11 3.04 -20.14
C ASP A 258 1.71 3.61 -19.95
N GLU A 259 0.97 3.05 -18.99
CA GLU A 259 -0.34 3.53 -18.57
C GLU A 259 -0.69 3.06 -17.15
N VAL A 260 -1.27 3.95 -16.34
CA VAL A 260 -1.71 3.65 -14.96
C VAL A 260 -2.98 4.43 -14.61
N GLU A 261 -3.91 3.83 -13.87
CA GLU A 261 -5.14 4.50 -13.42
C GLU A 261 -4.80 5.62 -12.42
N LEU A 262 -5.52 6.73 -12.50
CA LEU A 262 -5.51 7.76 -11.47
C LEU A 262 -6.74 7.59 -10.57
N ILE A 263 -6.52 7.50 -9.26
CA ILE A 263 -7.59 7.37 -8.26
C ILE A 263 -7.76 8.73 -7.58
N GLN A 264 -8.94 9.35 -7.67
CA GLN A 264 -9.17 10.63 -7.01
C GLN A 264 -9.04 10.49 -5.48
N LYS A 265 -8.16 11.30 -4.90
CA LYS A 265 -7.94 11.37 -3.45
C LYS A 265 -8.95 12.32 -2.83
N GLU A 266 -8.92 13.58 -3.22
CA GLU A 266 -9.83 14.66 -2.84
C GLU A 266 -9.58 15.91 -3.68
N GLY A 267 -10.63 16.65 -4.05
CA GLY A 267 -10.49 17.85 -4.87
C GLY A 267 -9.68 17.58 -6.15
N ASP A 268 -8.59 18.34 -6.33
CA ASP A 268 -7.66 18.24 -7.47
C ASP A 268 -6.46 17.31 -7.19
N PHE A 269 -6.50 16.50 -6.13
CA PHE A 269 -5.49 15.49 -5.82
C PHE A 269 -5.88 14.10 -6.32
N PHE A 270 -4.93 13.41 -6.92
CA PHE A 270 -5.08 12.05 -7.42
C PHE A 270 -3.90 11.19 -6.97
N TYR A 271 -4.17 9.96 -6.55
CA TYR A 271 -3.16 8.94 -6.43
C TYR A 271 -2.82 8.38 -7.82
N ILE A 272 -1.54 8.10 -8.05
CA ILE A 272 -1.16 7.08 -9.03
C ILE A 272 -1.52 5.72 -8.42
N GLN A 273 -2.36 4.95 -9.11
CA GLN A 273 -2.85 3.68 -8.58
C GLN A 273 -1.69 2.78 -8.17
N GLY A 274 -1.73 2.30 -6.92
CA GLY A 274 -0.78 1.30 -6.44
C GLY A 274 0.55 1.88 -5.96
N GLU A 275 0.77 3.19 -6.09
CA GLU A 275 2.06 3.82 -5.80
C GLU A 275 1.91 4.89 -4.70
N SER A 276 3.01 5.17 -3.99
CA SER A 276 3.11 6.25 -3.00
C SER A 276 3.28 7.65 -3.63
N ILE A 277 2.59 7.90 -4.75
CA ILE A 277 2.75 9.11 -5.57
C ILE A 277 1.39 9.79 -5.73
N GLU A 278 1.37 11.09 -5.46
CA GLU A 278 0.20 11.94 -5.63
C GLU A 278 0.44 13.00 -6.70
N LEU A 279 -0.58 13.24 -7.53
CA LEU A 279 -0.63 14.34 -8.47
C LEU A 279 -1.57 15.41 -7.92
N GLU A 280 -1.07 16.62 -7.77
CA GLU A 280 -1.89 17.80 -7.44
C GLU A 280 -2.08 18.65 -8.69
N PHE A 281 -3.25 18.60 -9.28
CA PHE A 281 -3.58 19.46 -10.41
C PHE A 281 -3.76 20.91 -9.94
N LYS A 282 -3.15 21.85 -10.65
CA LYS A 282 -3.22 23.28 -10.36
C LYS A 282 -4.10 23.98 -11.39
N ARG A 283 -4.81 25.00 -10.92
CA ARG A 283 -5.71 25.82 -11.73
C ARG A 283 -5.11 27.20 -11.94
N ASP A 284 -5.36 27.78 -13.10
CA ASP A 284 -5.10 29.19 -13.37
C ASP A 284 -6.17 30.11 -12.75
N ASN A 285 -6.03 31.42 -12.96
CA ASN A 285 -6.98 32.43 -12.47
C ASN A 285 -8.38 32.30 -13.09
N GLU A 286 -8.51 31.61 -14.21
CA GLU A 286 -9.78 31.34 -14.89
C GLU A 286 -10.43 30.04 -14.39
N GLY A 287 -9.75 29.31 -13.49
CA GLY A 287 -10.21 28.04 -12.92
C GLY A 287 -9.89 26.83 -13.80
N ASN A 288 -9.14 26.99 -14.89
CA ASN A 288 -8.77 25.90 -15.78
C ASN A 288 -7.54 25.17 -15.25
N VAL A 289 -7.54 23.84 -15.33
CA VAL A 289 -6.36 23.03 -15.01
C VAL A 289 -5.27 23.31 -16.04
N ASN A 290 -4.14 23.85 -15.58
CA ASN A 290 -3.02 24.28 -16.44
C ASN A 290 -1.73 23.52 -16.16
N SER A 291 -1.66 22.75 -15.07
CA SER A 291 -0.47 21.98 -14.68
C SER A 291 -0.82 20.96 -13.61
N PHE A 292 0.11 20.06 -13.30
CA PHE A 292 0.10 19.30 -12.06
C PHE A 292 1.48 19.26 -11.41
N PHE A 293 1.49 19.11 -10.09
CA PHE A 293 2.70 18.90 -9.30
C PHE A 293 2.74 17.46 -8.81
N VAL A 294 3.92 16.82 -8.88
CA VAL A 294 4.14 15.46 -8.40
C VAL A 294 4.64 15.50 -6.96
N HIS A 295 3.87 14.93 -6.04
CA HIS A 295 4.26 14.69 -4.66
C HIS A 295 4.68 13.23 -4.50
N CYS A 296 5.94 13.02 -4.16
CA CYS A 296 6.51 11.71 -3.85
C CYS A 296 7.59 11.92 -2.78
N ASP A 297 7.62 11.03 -1.79
CA ASP A 297 8.59 11.10 -0.70
C ASP A 297 9.97 10.54 -1.09
N PHE A 298 10.05 9.74 -2.16
CA PHE A 298 11.30 9.17 -2.68
C PHE A 298 11.99 10.07 -3.70
N GLU A 299 13.28 9.83 -3.87
CA GLU A 299 14.12 10.43 -4.90
C GLU A 299 13.89 9.82 -6.28
N TRP A 300 12.64 9.76 -6.71
CA TRP A 300 12.34 9.51 -8.11
C TRP A 300 12.68 10.74 -8.94
N GLU A 301 13.11 10.57 -10.19
CA GLU A 301 13.44 11.68 -11.09
C GLU A 301 12.28 12.68 -11.24
N ILE A 302 11.04 12.18 -11.12
CA ILE A 302 9.82 12.99 -11.21
C ILE A 302 9.41 13.64 -9.88
N SER A 303 10.09 13.34 -8.78
CA SER A 303 9.70 13.81 -7.45
C SER A 303 9.79 15.33 -7.36
N LYS A 304 8.76 15.95 -6.76
CA LYS A 304 8.66 17.41 -6.54
C LYS A 304 8.81 18.21 -7.83
N THR A 305 8.25 17.71 -8.92
CA THR A 305 8.31 18.36 -10.24
C THR A 305 6.96 18.92 -10.69
N LEU A 306 7.00 20.05 -11.39
CA LEU A 306 5.85 20.67 -12.03
C LEU A 306 5.77 20.25 -13.50
N TRP A 307 4.57 19.91 -13.95
CA TRP A 307 4.26 19.50 -15.32
C TRP A 307 3.21 20.42 -15.91
N GLU A 308 3.58 21.14 -16.96
CA GLU A 308 2.72 22.16 -17.59
C GLU A 308 1.84 21.52 -18.65
N LYS A 309 0.55 21.86 -18.65
CA LYS A 309 -0.40 21.43 -19.67
C LYS A 309 -0.12 22.19 -20.97
N VAL A 310 0.06 21.46 -22.06
CA VAL A 310 0.38 22.01 -23.38
C VAL A 310 -0.76 21.86 -24.38
N ILE A 311 -1.67 20.91 -24.14
CA ILE A 311 -2.87 20.64 -24.96
C ILE A 311 -3.99 20.20 -24.02
#